data_AF-A0A9C9JLY9-F1
#
_entry.id   AF-A0A9C9JLY9-F1
#
_cell.length_a   1.000
_cell.length_b   1.000
_cell.length_c   1.000
_cell.angle_alpha   90.00
_cell.angle_beta   90.00
_cell.angle_gamma   90.00
#
_symmetry.space_group_name_H-M   'P 1'
#
loop_
_entity.id
_entity.type
_entity.pdbx_description
1 polymer ?
#
loop_
_entity_poly.entity_id
_entity_poly.type
_entity_poly.pdbx_seq_one_letter_code
_entity_poly.pdbx_strand_id
1 'polypeptide(L)'
;YNADFDGDQMAVHVPLSTAAQAEARLLMLSANNLLLPADGKPIVAPSHDIVLGLYYLTQSDEHVGGVDEVPAFMSVNDALIAYQHGHFKLQDWVRLPIDREVTSDKELSEAASAPEDLVLTTIGRLIFNEMIRETMADQFEPEDYPLPYFNFVVDRGATSAMISEAYQRGGQHFTAMLADNLKDLGFEYATISGLTIAASDIVIPKDKFAILGAADKEASQIWSKRKKGIITEIEKDIEVTRIWDQATKDLTKAMRSNFDKFNSVYMMAESGARGKIDQVRQLAAMRGLLVGPSGRVLDFPIKANFREGLSVFEYFISTHGGRKGLVDTALKTADSGYLTRRLVDVTLDVSITELDCGTDEFIHIDLSAADSLRKVRKSLLGRTSAEDIIDDSGEVIVGKNEEITNRAVNRIFKLGKPSVTVRSVLTCRTLGGVCAKCYGWDLADGSMAEVGDPVGVVAAQSIGEPGTQLTMRTFHTGGIKGRDITQGLPYVEQLFEVRGVKSSSVLAEADGHVVEVMEMVYDLVTIQSKDGQREKVYEVVHPYNSRLRIHYRSNVAKGDALDLDESVLVEFDGIVTQLFTDTHRTYWRIKVKEEDGMEREYETPRENLAPRVAVGDTVKRGDQ
;
A
#
# COMPACT_ATOMS: atom_id res chain seq x y z
N TYR A 1 -21.17 -3.66 -4.76
CA TYR A 1 -21.91 -3.59 -6.05
C TYR A 1 -21.05 -3.26 -7.24
N ASN A 2 -20.04 -2.36 -7.13
CA ASN A 2 -19.25 -1.89 -8.28
C ASN A 2 -20.14 -1.42 -9.45
N ALA A 3 -21.17 -0.64 -9.10
CA ALA A 3 -22.14 -0.07 -10.03
C ALA A 3 -22.03 1.45 -9.97
N ASP A 4 -22.34 2.10 -11.08
CA ASP A 4 -22.50 3.55 -11.15
C ASP A 4 -23.88 3.93 -11.71
N PHE A 5 -24.10 5.22 -11.95
CA PHE A 5 -25.38 5.76 -12.40
C PHE A 5 -25.35 6.17 -13.88
N ASP A 6 -24.52 5.52 -14.71
CA ASP A 6 -24.42 5.83 -16.14
C ASP A 6 -25.34 4.99 -17.06
N GLY A 7 -26.07 4.04 -16.48
CA GLY A 7 -26.98 3.13 -17.19
C GLY A 7 -27.00 1.70 -16.66
N ASP A 8 -26.23 1.40 -15.63
CA ASP A 8 -26.20 0.09 -14.94
C ASP A 8 -27.60 -0.36 -14.49
N GLN A 9 -27.80 -1.69 -14.50
CA GLN A 9 -29.05 -2.33 -14.13
C GLN A 9 -28.86 -3.22 -12.89
N MET A 10 -29.86 -3.22 -12.00
CA MET A 10 -29.89 -4.10 -10.83
C MET A 10 -31.11 -5.03 -10.89
N ALA A 11 -30.89 -6.31 -10.58
CA ALA A 11 -31.97 -7.28 -10.45
C ALA A 11 -32.50 -7.32 -9.02
N VAL A 12 -33.83 -7.37 -8.86
CA VAL A 12 -34.50 -7.44 -7.57
C VAL A 12 -35.20 -8.79 -7.43
N HIS A 13 -34.92 -9.49 -6.33
CA HIS A 13 -35.55 -10.76 -5.98
C HIS A 13 -36.35 -10.61 -4.68
N VAL A 14 -37.48 -11.31 -4.56
CA VAL A 14 -38.37 -11.22 -3.38
C VAL A 14 -38.36 -12.56 -2.63
N PRO A 15 -37.89 -12.61 -1.37
CA PRO A 15 -37.91 -13.83 -0.57
C PRO A 15 -39.34 -14.17 -0.14
N LEU A 16 -39.78 -15.40 -0.43
CA LEU A 16 -41.16 -15.82 -0.19
C LEU A 16 -41.36 -16.55 1.16
N SER A 17 -40.41 -17.40 1.55
CA SER A 17 -40.52 -18.16 2.81
C SER A 17 -40.15 -17.28 4.00
N THR A 18 -40.73 -17.58 5.17
CA THR A 18 -40.39 -16.90 6.42
C THR A 18 -38.92 -17.09 6.79
N ALA A 19 -38.36 -18.27 6.51
CA ALA A 19 -36.93 -18.55 6.70
C ALA A 19 -36.05 -17.65 5.83
N ALA A 20 -36.36 -17.52 4.53
CA ALA A 20 -35.59 -16.65 3.63
C ALA A 20 -35.74 -15.16 3.98
N GLN A 21 -36.91 -14.74 4.47
CA GLN A 21 -37.10 -13.37 4.98
C GLN A 21 -36.26 -13.10 6.23
N ALA A 22 -36.17 -14.07 7.14
CA ALA A 22 -35.32 -13.96 8.32
C ALA A 22 -33.83 -13.93 7.93
N GLU A 23 -33.39 -14.79 7.02
CA GLU A 23 -32.02 -14.81 6.49
C GLU A 23 -31.65 -13.48 5.83
N ALA A 24 -32.53 -12.96 4.95
CA ALA A 24 -32.30 -11.68 4.28
C ALA A 24 -32.19 -10.51 5.27
N ARG A 25 -32.96 -10.55 6.37
CA ARG A 25 -32.99 -9.48 7.38
C ARG A 25 -31.85 -9.56 8.39
N LEU A 26 -31.42 -10.77 8.76
CA LEU A 26 -30.41 -10.99 9.79
C LEU A 26 -29.00 -11.05 9.20
N LEU A 27 -28.81 -11.70 8.05
CA LEU A 27 -27.49 -11.91 7.44
C LEU A 27 -27.23 -10.93 6.29
N MET A 28 -28.19 -10.75 5.37
CA MET A 28 -27.96 -10.00 4.12
C MET A 28 -28.27 -8.50 4.20
N LEU A 29 -28.70 -7.99 5.36
CA LEU A 29 -29.04 -6.58 5.52
C LEU A 29 -27.79 -5.70 5.28
N SER A 30 -27.92 -4.65 4.48
CA SER A 30 -26.78 -3.78 4.13
C SER A 30 -26.16 -3.08 5.34
N ALA A 31 -26.98 -2.77 6.35
CA ALA A 31 -26.52 -2.20 7.62
C ALA A 31 -25.63 -3.16 8.44
N ASN A 32 -25.62 -4.45 8.08
CA ASN A 32 -24.76 -5.45 8.71
C ASN A 32 -23.45 -5.66 7.96
N ASN A 33 -23.51 -5.58 6.64
CA ASN A 33 -22.38 -5.87 5.77
C ASN A 33 -21.51 -4.62 5.54
N LEU A 34 -20.86 -4.13 6.62
CA LEU A 34 -20.06 -2.90 6.60
C LEU A 34 -18.58 -3.12 6.27
N LEU A 35 -18.05 -4.33 6.47
CA LEU A 35 -16.66 -4.69 6.23
C LEU A 35 -16.50 -5.58 4.99
N LEU A 36 -15.30 -5.58 4.41
CA LEU A 36 -14.89 -6.51 3.37
C LEU A 36 -14.46 -7.85 4.00
N PRO A 37 -15.05 -8.99 3.60
CA PRO A 37 -14.63 -10.31 4.09
C PRO A 37 -13.17 -10.67 3.78
N ALA A 38 -12.56 -10.00 2.79
CA ALA A 38 -11.19 -10.27 2.37
C ALA A 38 -10.12 -9.69 3.30
N ASP A 39 -10.38 -8.53 3.92
CA ASP A 39 -9.36 -7.81 4.70
C ASP A 39 -9.89 -7.03 5.92
N GLY A 40 -11.18 -7.12 6.21
CA GLY A 40 -11.84 -6.49 7.35
C GLY A 40 -11.87 -4.96 7.28
N LYS A 41 -11.61 -4.36 6.12
CA LYS A 41 -11.72 -2.90 5.95
C LYS A 41 -13.16 -2.49 5.68
N PRO A 42 -13.56 -1.28 6.11
CA PRO A 42 -14.91 -0.79 5.86
C PRO A 42 -15.14 -0.55 4.36
N ILE A 43 -16.18 -1.19 3.81
CA ILE A 43 -16.61 -1.00 2.42
C ILE A 43 -17.47 0.27 2.27
N VAL A 44 -18.14 0.67 3.34
CA VAL A 44 -19.05 1.82 3.41
C VAL A 44 -18.33 3.16 3.55
N ALA A 45 -17.01 3.18 3.42
CA ALA A 45 -16.25 4.41 3.47
C ALA A 45 -16.72 5.38 2.37
N PRO A 46 -17.06 6.64 2.73
CA PRO A 46 -17.43 7.67 1.79
C PRO A 46 -16.49 7.77 0.59
N SER A 47 -17.07 8.12 -0.55
CA SER A 47 -16.35 8.28 -1.81
C SER A 47 -16.79 9.55 -2.53
N HIS A 48 -15.98 10.00 -3.50
CA HIS A 48 -16.28 11.11 -4.38
C HIS A 48 -16.74 12.38 -3.63
N ASP A 49 -17.93 12.88 -3.95
CA ASP A 49 -18.42 14.18 -3.52
C ASP A 49 -18.52 14.30 -1.99
N ILE A 50 -18.85 13.20 -1.31
CA ILE A 50 -18.91 13.16 0.16
C ILE A 50 -17.52 13.47 0.73
N VAL A 51 -16.47 12.79 0.25
CA VAL A 51 -15.10 13.04 0.67
C VAL A 51 -14.67 14.46 0.31
N LEU A 52 -15.07 14.96 -0.85
CA LEU A 52 -14.72 16.31 -1.28
C LEU A 52 -15.34 17.39 -0.38
N GLY A 53 -16.60 17.22 0.03
CA GLY A 53 -17.28 18.12 0.96
C GLY A 53 -16.67 18.11 2.35
N LEU A 54 -16.37 16.92 2.88
CA LEU A 54 -15.68 16.77 4.17
C LEU A 54 -14.26 17.36 4.13
N TYR A 55 -13.54 17.15 3.02
CA TYR A 55 -12.23 17.75 2.80
C TYR A 55 -12.33 19.28 2.76
N TYR A 56 -13.23 19.86 1.97
CA TYR A 56 -13.43 21.31 1.91
C TYR A 56 -13.81 21.92 3.27
N LEU A 57 -14.66 21.23 4.03
CA LEU A 57 -15.08 21.63 5.36
C LEU A 57 -13.89 21.67 6.34
N THR A 58 -13.01 20.66 6.30
CA THR A 58 -11.92 20.51 7.28
C THR A 58 -10.58 21.09 6.84
N GLN A 59 -10.48 21.51 5.57
CA GLN A 59 -9.33 22.16 4.98
C GLN A 59 -9.06 23.51 5.66
N SER A 60 -7.79 23.87 5.77
CA SER A 60 -7.36 25.16 6.31
C SER A 60 -6.07 25.61 5.64
N ASP A 61 -5.88 26.93 5.52
CA ASP A 61 -4.55 27.47 5.24
C ASP A 61 -3.61 27.25 6.43
N GLU A 62 -2.30 27.26 6.15
CA GLU A 62 -1.30 27.30 7.22
C GLU A 62 -1.53 28.56 8.07
N HIS A 63 -1.60 28.39 9.38
CA HIS A 63 -1.72 29.53 10.28
C HIS A 63 -0.41 30.33 10.25
N VAL A 64 -0.46 31.54 9.70
CA VAL A 64 0.66 32.48 9.67
C VAL A 64 0.36 33.61 10.65
N GLY A 65 0.75 33.46 11.91
CA GLY A 65 0.47 34.43 12.97
C GLY A 65 0.82 33.92 14.37
N GLY A 66 0.69 34.79 15.38
CA GLY A 66 0.78 34.36 16.77
C GLY A 66 -0.51 33.68 17.21
N VAL A 67 -0.43 32.56 17.94
CA VAL A 67 -1.59 31.83 18.47
C VAL A 67 -2.55 32.74 19.27
N ASP A 68 -2.01 33.76 19.94
CA ASP A 68 -2.80 34.72 20.73
C ASP A 68 -3.61 35.73 19.91
N GLU A 69 -3.29 35.90 18.62
CA GLU A 69 -4.01 36.78 17.69
C GLU A 69 -5.30 36.10 17.17
N VAL A 70 -5.44 34.79 17.36
CA VAL A 70 -6.60 34.01 16.95
C VAL A 70 -7.77 34.24 17.91
N PRO A 71 -8.97 34.59 17.43
CA PRO A 71 -10.15 34.76 18.28
C PRO A 71 -10.43 33.52 19.13
N ALA A 72 -10.69 33.75 20.41
CA ALA A 72 -11.04 32.71 21.37
C ALA A 72 -12.55 32.75 21.66
N PHE A 73 -13.17 31.57 21.71
CA PHE A 73 -14.56 31.37 22.06
C PHE A 73 -14.67 30.57 23.35
N MET A 74 -15.73 30.82 24.13
CA MET A 74 -16.00 30.08 25.36
C MET A 74 -16.69 28.74 25.10
N SER A 75 -17.42 28.62 24.00
CA SER A 75 -18.14 27.40 23.62
C SER A 75 -18.18 27.20 22.10
N VAL A 76 -18.41 25.95 21.68
CA VAL A 76 -18.63 25.60 20.26
C VAL A 76 -19.83 26.35 19.70
N ASN A 77 -20.91 26.48 20.48
CA ASN A 77 -22.13 27.18 20.06
C ASN A 77 -21.88 28.66 19.75
N ASP A 78 -21.05 29.35 20.54
CA ASP A 78 -20.73 30.76 20.28
C ASP A 78 -19.98 30.93 18.95
N ALA A 79 -19.06 30.01 18.65
CA ALA A 79 -18.33 30.00 17.38
C ALA A 79 -19.26 29.73 16.19
N LEU A 80 -20.19 28.78 16.33
CA LEU A 80 -21.19 28.47 15.30
C LEU A 80 -22.17 29.63 15.07
N ILE A 81 -22.61 30.32 16.13
CA ILE A 81 -23.44 31.53 16.02
C ILE A 81 -22.69 32.63 15.27
N ALA A 82 -21.41 32.84 15.59
CA ALA A 82 -20.58 33.83 14.89
C ALA A 82 -20.42 33.51 13.39
N TYR A 83 -20.27 32.23 13.04
CA TYR A 83 -20.28 31.75 11.66
C TYR A 83 -21.63 32.00 10.97
N GLN A 84 -22.75 31.67 11.62
CA GLN A 84 -24.10 31.88 11.08
C GLN A 84 -24.42 33.36 10.83
N HIS A 85 -23.85 34.27 11.63
CA HIS A 85 -23.95 35.71 11.41
C HIS A 85 -22.97 36.25 10.35
N GLY A 86 -22.11 35.39 9.77
CA GLY A 86 -21.19 35.74 8.68
C GLY A 86 -19.92 36.46 9.14
N HIS A 87 -19.57 36.40 10.43
CA HIS A 87 -18.33 37.00 10.95
C HIS A 87 -17.08 36.16 10.68
N PHE A 88 -17.25 34.85 10.46
CA PHE A 88 -16.19 33.90 10.20
C PHE A 88 -16.51 33.03 8.97
N LYS A 89 -15.47 32.52 8.33
CA LYS A 89 -15.53 31.48 7.28
C LYS A 89 -15.20 30.11 7.86
N LEU A 90 -15.48 29.06 7.10
CA LEU A 90 -15.23 27.68 7.51
C LEU A 90 -13.75 27.40 7.81
N GLN A 91 -12.85 27.98 7.01
CA GLN A 91 -11.40 27.78 7.12
C GLN A 91 -10.73 28.72 8.13
N ASP A 92 -11.47 29.63 8.76
CA ASP A 92 -10.90 30.56 9.74
C ASP A 92 -10.52 29.82 11.02
N TRP A 93 -9.32 30.12 11.51
CA TRP A 93 -8.77 29.57 12.74
C TRP A 93 -9.44 30.19 13.97
N VAL A 94 -9.71 29.37 14.97
CA VAL A 94 -10.36 29.74 16.24
C VAL A 94 -9.76 28.96 17.41
N ARG A 95 -9.87 29.50 18.63
CA ARG A 95 -9.42 28.85 19.86
C ARG A 95 -10.57 28.63 20.84
N LEU A 96 -10.59 27.49 21.51
CA LEU A 96 -11.66 27.13 22.44
C LEU A 96 -11.24 26.01 23.38
N PRO A 97 -11.84 25.94 24.58
CA PRO A 97 -11.58 24.87 25.52
C PRO A 97 -12.26 23.58 25.04
N ILE A 98 -11.48 22.50 24.93
CA ILE A 98 -11.99 21.18 24.53
C ILE A 98 -11.55 20.17 25.58
N ASP A 99 -12.52 19.65 26.34
CA ASP A 99 -12.30 18.70 27.45
C ASP A 99 -12.00 17.25 26.99
N ARG A 100 -11.52 17.03 25.76
CA ARG A 100 -11.44 15.69 25.15
C ARG A 100 -10.07 15.39 24.56
N GLU A 101 -9.74 14.09 24.49
CA GLU A 101 -8.56 13.63 23.76
C GLU A 101 -8.63 14.08 22.29
N VAL A 102 -7.66 14.90 21.89
CA VAL A 102 -7.52 15.42 20.54
C VAL A 102 -6.58 14.52 19.75
N THR A 103 -7.05 14.05 18.60
CA THR A 103 -6.16 13.42 17.61
C THR A 103 -5.40 14.52 16.85
N SER A 104 -4.06 14.51 16.99
CA SER A 104 -3.17 15.40 16.26
C SER A 104 -2.52 14.69 15.08
N ASP A 105 -2.34 15.44 13.99
CA ASP A 105 -1.51 15.02 12.88
C ASP A 105 -0.04 15.02 13.32
N LYS A 106 0.74 14.00 12.93
CA LYS A 106 2.16 13.88 13.31
C LYS A 106 3.03 15.02 12.76
N GLU A 107 2.50 15.83 11.85
CA GLU A 107 3.22 16.96 11.22
C GLU A 107 2.91 18.34 11.84
N LEU A 108 2.03 18.44 12.85
CA LEU A 108 1.72 19.71 13.56
C LEU A 108 2.19 19.72 15.03
N SER A 109 3.22 18.91 15.35
CA SER A 109 3.74 18.78 16.72
C SER A 109 4.57 19.98 17.24
N GLU A 110 4.72 21.08 16.48
CA GLU A 110 5.46 22.26 16.95
C GLU A 110 4.57 23.50 17.25
N ALA A 111 3.25 23.43 17.04
CA ALA A 111 2.31 24.50 17.40
C ALA A 111 1.45 24.19 18.64
N ALA A 112 1.60 23.01 19.23
CA ALA A 112 0.90 22.60 20.45
C ALA A 112 1.59 23.17 21.72
N SER A 113 1.54 24.49 21.88
CA SER A 113 1.66 25.14 23.20
C SER A 113 0.87 26.44 23.21
N ALA A 114 -0.43 26.34 22.94
CA ALA A 114 -1.38 27.30 23.50
C ALA A 114 -1.40 27.12 25.04
N PRO A 115 -1.69 28.17 25.83
CA PRO A 115 -1.83 28.03 27.29
C PRO A 115 -2.83 26.93 27.63
N GLU A 116 -2.53 26.17 28.69
CA GLU A 116 -2.84 24.75 28.98
C GLU A 116 -4.26 24.18 28.70
N ASP A 117 -5.26 24.98 28.30
CA ASP A 117 -6.65 24.54 28.14
C ASP A 117 -7.31 24.86 26.78
N LEU A 118 -6.67 25.63 25.87
CA LEU A 118 -7.31 26.05 24.60
C LEU A 118 -6.75 25.32 23.37
N VAL A 119 -7.62 24.67 22.61
CA VAL A 119 -7.26 23.99 21.36
C VAL A 119 -7.41 24.93 20.17
N LEU A 120 -6.38 25.00 19.32
CA LEU A 120 -6.42 25.72 18.04
C LEU A 120 -7.06 24.84 16.96
N THR A 121 -8.18 25.28 16.39
CA THR A 121 -8.94 24.53 15.39
C THR A 121 -9.59 25.46 14.36
N THR A 122 -10.40 24.95 13.45
CA THR A 122 -11.16 25.76 12.48
C THR A 122 -12.66 25.62 12.68
N ILE A 123 -13.44 26.61 12.20
CA ILE A 123 -14.92 26.55 12.26
C ILE A 123 -15.45 25.27 11.59
N GLY A 124 -14.90 24.89 10.43
CA GLY A 124 -15.37 23.70 9.74
C GLY A 124 -15.05 22.39 10.47
N ARG A 125 -13.89 22.30 11.14
CA ARG A 125 -13.58 21.16 12.03
C ARG A 125 -14.49 21.11 13.24
N LEU A 126 -14.95 22.26 13.76
CA LEU A 126 -15.94 22.27 14.84
C LEU A 126 -17.28 21.70 14.41
N ILE A 127 -17.79 22.13 13.25
CA ILE A 127 -19.03 21.61 12.68
C ILE A 127 -18.92 20.10 12.48
N PHE A 128 -17.79 19.64 11.93
CA PHE A 128 -17.53 18.22 11.74
C PHE A 128 -17.56 17.43 13.06
N ASN A 129 -16.88 17.92 14.09
CA ASN A 129 -16.85 17.24 15.40
C ASN A 129 -18.18 17.29 16.14
N GLU A 130 -18.96 18.36 15.99
CA GLU A 130 -20.28 18.44 16.61
C GLU A 130 -21.24 17.40 16.02
N MET A 131 -21.21 17.18 14.70
CA MET A 131 -21.97 16.10 14.07
C MET A 131 -21.60 14.72 14.64
N ILE A 132 -20.30 14.44 14.82
CA ILE A 132 -19.87 13.16 15.41
C ILE A 132 -20.33 13.07 16.87
N ARG A 133 -20.26 14.19 17.62
CA ARG A 133 -20.71 14.26 19.01
C ARG A 133 -22.20 13.99 19.17
N GLU A 134 -23.04 14.57 18.32
CA GLU A 134 -24.48 14.31 18.29
C GLU A 134 -24.75 12.84 17.98
N THR A 135 -24.05 12.28 16.99
CA THR A 135 -24.15 10.86 16.64
C THR A 135 -23.81 9.93 17.81
N MET A 136 -22.80 10.30 18.61
CA MET A 136 -22.41 9.53 19.80
C MET A 136 -23.39 9.72 20.96
N ALA A 137 -23.95 10.92 21.14
CA ALA A 137 -24.86 11.24 22.24
C ALA A 137 -26.16 10.41 22.20
N ASP A 138 -26.57 9.96 21.02
CA ASP A 138 -27.75 9.11 20.85
C ASP A 138 -27.56 7.68 21.39
N GLN A 139 -26.31 7.22 21.55
CA GLN A 139 -25.98 5.81 21.82
C GLN A 139 -25.11 5.61 23.06
N PHE A 140 -24.31 6.60 23.45
CA PHE A 140 -23.31 6.50 24.50
C PHE A 140 -23.41 7.66 25.49
N GLU A 141 -23.02 7.40 26.74
CA GLU A 141 -22.79 8.46 27.71
C GLU A 141 -21.48 9.20 27.42
N PRO A 142 -21.34 10.49 27.74
CA PRO A 142 -20.15 11.29 27.42
C PRO A 142 -18.79 10.69 27.83
N GLU A 143 -18.78 9.86 28.87
CA GLU A 143 -17.60 9.17 29.40
C GLU A 143 -17.15 7.99 28.52
N ASP A 144 -18.08 7.40 27.76
CA ASP A 144 -17.89 6.19 26.96
C ASP A 144 -17.80 6.47 25.46
N TYR A 145 -17.56 7.72 25.08
CA TYR A 145 -17.53 8.11 23.67
C TYR A 145 -16.42 7.35 22.91
N PRO A 146 -16.78 6.63 21.83
CA PRO A 146 -15.81 5.77 21.14
C PRO A 146 -14.77 6.58 20.35
N LEU A 147 -15.14 7.76 19.85
CA LEU A 147 -14.31 8.55 18.94
C LEU A 147 -13.72 9.81 19.61
N PRO A 148 -12.44 10.12 19.36
CA PRO A 148 -11.78 11.33 19.84
C PRO A 148 -12.18 12.57 19.03
N TYR A 149 -11.68 13.75 19.44
CA TYR A 149 -11.81 14.98 18.66
C TYR A 149 -10.84 14.96 17.46
N PHE A 150 -11.33 15.28 16.26
CA PHE A 150 -10.56 15.28 15.01
C PHE A 150 -10.11 16.69 14.64
N ASN A 151 -8.80 16.96 14.66
CA ASN A 151 -8.26 18.29 14.34
C ASN A 151 -7.27 18.30 13.15
N PHE A 152 -7.59 17.53 12.12
CA PHE A 152 -6.78 17.45 10.89
C PHE A 152 -7.70 17.41 9.67
N VAL A 153 -7.11 17.48 8.48
CA VAL A 153 -7.85 17.48 7.21
C VAL A 153 -8.37 16.08 6.93
N VAL A 154 -9.68 15.96 6.70
CA VAL A 154 -10.34 14.67 6.50
C VAL A 154 -10.33 14.33 5.01
N ASP A 155 -9.33 13.56 4.60
CA ASP A 155 -9.24 12.94 3.28
C ASP A 155 -9.94 11.56 3.23
N ARG A 156 -9.89 10.89 2.08
CA ARG A 156 -10.43 9.53 1.93
C ARG A 156 -9.81 8.52 2.91
N GLY A 157 -8.51 8.65 3.18
CA GLY A 157 -7.77 7.73 4.07
C GLY A 157 -8.21 7.90 5.52
N ALA A 158 -8.28 9.15 5.98
CA ALA A 158 -8.79 9.57 7.27
C ALA A 158 -10.22 9.08 7.49
N THR A 159 -11.10 9.25 6.49
CA THR A 159 -12.50 8.81 6.59
C THR A 159 -12.60 7.29 6.77
N SER A 160 -11.81 6.52 6.00
CA SER A 160 -11.78 5.06 6.14
C SER A 160 -11.22 4.60 7.50
N ALA A 161 -10.21 5.30 8.02
CA ALA A 161 -9.65 5.03 9.34
C ALA A 161 -10.66 5.33 10.46
N MET A 162 -11.37 6.46 10.37
CA MET A 162 -12.42 6.85 11.31
C MET A 162 -13.56 5.83 11.38
N ILE A 163 -14.05 5.36 10.23
CA ILE A 163 -15.10 4.32 10.19
C ILE A 163 -14.60 3.00 10.77
N SER A 164 -13.33 2.66 10.51
CA SER A 164 -12.72 1.45 11.10
C SER A 164 -12.66 1.53 12.63
N GLU A 165 -12.35 2.70 13.17
CA GLU A 165 -12.31 2.93 14.62
C GLU A 165 -13.72 2.95 15.23
N ALA A 166 -14.68 3.56 14.53
CA ALA A 166 -16.09 3.58 14.90
C ALA A 166 -16.65 2.15 14.99
N TYR A 167 -16.30 1.28 14.04
CA TYR A 167 -16.72 -0.11 14.05
C TYR A 167 -16.12 -0.88 15.23
N GLN A 168 -14.83 -0.68 15.50
CA GLN A 168 -14.13 -1.41 16.56
C GLN A 168 -14.55 -0.99 17.97
N ARG A 169 -14.89 0.29 18.19
CA ARG A 169 -15.23 0.82 19.51
C ARG A 169 -16.73 1.00 19.74
N GLY A 170 -17.45 1.51 18.73
CA GLY A 170 -18.88 1.80 18.81
C GLY A 170 -19.76 0.71 18.20
N GLY A 171 -19.17 -0.29 17.53
CA GLY A 171 -19.90 -1.40 16.92
C GLY A 171 -20.62 -1.01 15.63
N GLN A 172 -21.35 -1.99 15.09
CA GLN A 172 -21.95 -1.94 13.76
C GLN A 172 -23.06 -0.89 13.62
N HIS A 173 -23.98 -0.81 14.59
CA HIS A 173 -25.13 0.10 14.51
C HIS A 173 -24.69 1.58 14.50
N PHE A 174 -23.82 1.95 15.44
CA PHE A 174 -23.23 3.29 15.50
C PHE A 174 -22.47 3.63 14.22
N THR A 175 -21.71 2.69 13.67
CA THR A 175 -20.94 2.90 12.44
C THR A 175 -21.84 3.17 11.23
N ALA A 176 -22.97 2.47 11.12
CA ALA A 176 -23.95 2.72 10.06
C ALA A 176 -24.55 4.13 10.16
N MET A 177 -24.94 4.57 11.37
CA MET A 177 -25.44 5.93 11.60
C MET A 177 -24.39 7.00 11.29
N LEU A 178 -23.16 6.79 11.75
CA LEU A 178 -22.05 7.69 11.46
C LEU A 178 -21.79 7.81 9.96
N ALA A 179 -21.86 6.70 9.22
CA ALA A 179 -21.69 6.73 7.76
C ALA A 179 -22.78 7.54 7.06
N ASP A 180 -24.04 7.46 7.52
CA ASP A 180 -25.14 8.27 6.99
C ASP A 180 -24.97 9.76 7.32
N ASN A 181 -24.58 10.10 8.55
CA ASN A 181 -24.35 11.49 8.94
C ASN A 181 -23.15 12.11 8.21
N LEU A 182 -22.09 11.33 7.99
CA LEU A 182 -20.95 11.74 7.16
C LEU A 182 -21.37 11.98 5.70
N LYS A 183 -22.26 11.13 5.17
CA LYS A 183 -22.82 11.28 3.82
C LYS A 183 -23.62 12.58 3.70
N ASP A 184 -24.53 12.84 4.63
CA ASP A 184 -25.38 14.03 4.60
C ASP A 184 -24.54 15.31 4.74
N LEU A 185 -23.63 15.36 5.72
CA LEU A 185 -22.71 16.48 5.93
C LEU A 185 -21.81 16.70 4.70
N GLY A 186 -21.25 15.62 4.14
CA GLY A 186 -20.40 15.71 2.96
C GLY A 186 -21.14 16.25 1.75
N PHE A 187 -22.38 15.82 1.49
CA PHE A 187 -23.19 16.37 0.38
C PHE A 187 -23.59 17.83 0.58
N GLU A 188 -23.92 18.23 1.80
CA GLU A 188 -24.25 19.61 2.13
C GLU A 188 -23.06 20.54 1.84
N TYR A 189 -21.90 20.22 2.41
CA TYR A 189 -20.70 21.05 2.24
C TYR A 189 -20.07 20.94 0.86
N ALA A 190 -20.24 19.83 0.15
CA ALA A 190 -19.91 19.75 -1.27
C ALA A 190 -20.76 20.73 -2.08
N THR A 191 -22.05 20.87 -1.77
CA THR A 191 -22.94 21.83 -2.44
C THR A 191 -22.56 23.28 -2.10
N ILE A 192 -22.31 23.58 -0.83
CA ILE A 192 -21.92 24.92 -0.37
C ILE A 192 -20.56 25.34 -0.95
N SER A 193 -19.64 24.39 -1.14
CA SER A 193 -18.30 24.66 -1.67
C SER A 193 -18.32 25.32 -3.06
N GLY A 194 -19.40 25.11 -3.84
CA GLY A 194 -19.51 25.63 -5.20
C GLY A 194 -18.40 25.15 -6.13
N LEU A 195 -17.74 24.03 -5.80
CA LEU A 195 -16.61 23.50 -6.56
C LEU A 195 -17.06 23.18 -7.98
N THR A 196 -16.30 23.72 -8.93
CA THR A 196 -16.51 23.53 -10.36
C THR A 196 -15.17 23.28 -11.05
N ILE A 197 -15.22 22.78 -12.27
CA ILE A 197 -14.04 22.62 -13.11
C ILE A 197 -14.20 23.55 -14.32
N ALA A 198 -13.33 24.55 -14.37
CA ALA A 198 -13.15 25.39 -15.54
C ALA A 198 -11.80 25.10 -16.20
N ALA A 199 -11.69 25.44 -17.48
CA ALA A 199 -10.40 25.40 -18.16
C ALA A 199 -9.37 26.28 -17.42
N SER A 200 -9.76 27.43 -16.85
CA SER A 200 -8.88 28.30 -16.06
C SER A 200 -8.18 27.59 -14.91
N ASP A 201 -8.81 26.57 -14.33
CA ASP A 201 -8.33 25.89 -13.12
C ASP A 201 -7.16 24.96 -13.45
N ILE A 202 -7.01 24.55 -14.71
CA ILE A 202 -5.88 23.73 -15.17
C ILE A 202 -4.69 24.66 -15.45
N VAL A 203 -3.85 24.89 -14.45
CA VAL A 203 -2.71 25.80 -14.55
C VAL A 203 -1.47 25.06 -15.07
N ILE A 204 -0.91 25.54 -16.18
CA ILE A 204 0.32 24.98 -16.75
C ILE A 204 1.53 25.52 -15.96
N PRO A 205 2.47 24.67 -15.50
CA PRO A 205 3.66 25.13 -14.78
C PRO A 205 4.53 26.02 -15.65
N LYS A 206 4.98 27.17 -15.11
CA LYS A 206 5.84 28.12 -15.84
C LYS A 206 7.17 27.51 -16.27
N ASP A 207 7.74 26.66 -15.42
CA ASP A 207 9.03 26.00 -15.67
C ASP A 207 8.96 24.88 -16.70
N LYS A 208 7.77 24.56 -17.22
CA LYS A 208 7.56 23.43 -18.14
C LYS A 208 8.49 23.49 -19.35
N PHE A 209 8.56 24.63 -20.04
CA PHE A 209 9.36 24.76 -21.25
C PHE A 209 10.86 24.67 -20.97
N ALA A 210 11.31 25.11 -19.79
CA ALA A 210 12.71 25.00 -19.37
C ALA A 210 13.09 23.54 -19.11
N ILE A 211 12.26 22.80 -18.38
CA ILE A 211 12.48 21.37 -18.06
C ILE A 211 12.47 20.54 -19.35
N LEU A 212 11.48 20.74 -20.23
CA LEU A 212 11.41 20.04 -21.51
C LEU A 212 12.61 20.37 -22.42
N GLY A 213 13.04 21.63 -22.45
CA GLY A 213 14.20 22.06 -23.22
C GLY A 213 15.52 21.47 -22.71
N ALA A 214 15.66 21.26 -21.39
CA ALA A 214 16.81 20.57 -20.81
C ALA A 214 16.82 19.08 -21.19
N ALA A 215 15.67 18.40 -21.04
CA ALA A 215 15.52 16.99 -21.41
C ALA A 215 15.75 16.75 -22.91
N ASP A 216 15.27 17.65 -23.79
CA ASP A 216 15.51 17.57 -25.24
C ASP A 216 16.99 17.68 -25.60
N LYS A 217 17.73 18.55 -24.92
CA LYS A 217 19.19 18.70 -25.13
C LYS A 217 19.93 17.44 -24.71
N GLU A 218 19.59 16.87 -23.55
CA GLU A 218 20.20 15.65 -23.04
C GLU A 218 19.89 14.46 -23.97
N ALA A 219 18.63 14.28 -24.36
CA ALA A 219 18.21 13.25 -25.31
C ALA A 219 18.93 13.40 -26.66
N SER A 220 19.08 14.63 -27.17
CA SER A 220 19.79 14.89 -28.43
C SER A 220 21.28 14.50 -28.35
N GLN A 221 21.91 14.63 -27.18
CA GLN A 221 23.29 14.17 -26.98
C GLN A 221 23.38 12.64 -27.05
N ILE A 222 22.41 11.92 -26.49
CA ILE A 222 22.34 10.46 -26.58
C ILE A 222 22.15 10.03 -28.05
N TRP A 223 21.27 10.69 -28.80
CA TRP A 223 21.12 10.49 -30.24
C TRP A 223 22.43 10.73 -31.02
N SER A 224 23.19 11.77 -30.64
CA SER A 224 24.50 12.04 -31.25
C SER A 224 25.52 10.95 -30.94
N LYS A 225 25.58 10.46 -29.69
CA LYS A 225 26.44 9.34 -29.29
C LYS A 225 26.09 8.07 -30.07
N ARG A 226 24.79 7.80 -30.25
CA ARG A 226 24.30 6.68 -31.05
C ARG A 226 24.74 6.79 -32.50
N LYS A 227 24.56 7.96 -33.12
CA LYS A 227 24.98 8.22 -34.51
C LYS A 227 26.50 8.08 -34.72
N LYS A 228 27.29 8.38 -33.69
CA LYS A 228 28.76 8.18 -33.67
C LYS A 228 29.18 6.73 -33.38
N GLY A 229 28.24 5.82 -33.11
CA GLY A 229 28.52 4.42 -32.79
C GLY A 229 29.09 4.19 -31.39
N ILE A 230 28.97 5.16 -30.48
CA ILE A 230 29.51 5.06 -29.10
C ILE A 230 28.63 4.17 -28.21
N ILE A 231 27.32 4.15 -28.48
CA ILE A 231 26.32 3.39 -27.71
C ILE A 231 25.48 2.51 -28.63
N THR A 232 24.90 1.45 -28.08
CA THR A 232 23.99 0.54 -28.77
C THR A 232 22.56 1.10 -28.86
N GLU A 233 21.69 0.47 -29.66
CA GLU A 233 20.28 0.89 -29.76
C GLU A 233 19.53 0.69 -28.44
N ILE A 234 19.83 -0.42 -27.75
CA ILE A 234 19.20 -0.77 -26.48
C ILE A 234 19.63 0.22 -25.40
N GLU A 235 20.92 0.54 -25.30
CA GLU A 235 21.43 1.56 -24.37
C GLU A 235 20.81 2.93 -24.64
N LYS A 236 20.65 3.30 -25.93
CA LYS A 236 19.98 4.54 -26.33
C LYS A 236 18.53 4.57 -25.82
N ASP A 237 17.76 3.51 -26.04
CA ASP A 237 16.37 3.43 -25.59
C ASP A 237 16.24 3.56 -24.06
N ILE A 238 17.14 2.90 -23.32
CA ILE A 238 17.17 2.94 -21.85
C ILE A 238 17.48 4.35 -21.34
N GLU A 239 18.54 4.97 -21.85
CA GLU A 239 18.94 6.31 -21.42
C GLU A 239 17.90 7.37 -21.79
N VAL A 240 17.34 7.31 -23.01
CA VAL A 240 16.28 8.23 -23.43
C VAL A 240 15.04 8.08 -22.54
N THR A 241 14.64 6.84 -22.23
CA THR A 241 13.52 6.57 -21.31
C THR A 241 13.79 7.16 -19.93
N ARG A 242 15.00 6.97 -19.38
CA ARG A 242 15.40 7.51 -18.07
C ARG A 242 15.32 9.04 -18.02
N ILE A 243 15.81 9.71 -19.06
CA ILE A 243 15.78 11.18 -19.16
C ILE A 243 14.33 11.69 -19.13
N TRP A 244 13.45 11.08 -19.91
CA TRP A 244 12.05 11.50 -19.98
C TRP A 244 11.23 11.13 -18.73
N ASP A 245 11.55 10.03 -18.06
CA ASP A 245 10.96 9.69 -16.77
C ASP A 245 11.35 10.72 -15.71
N GLN A 246 12.62 11.12 -15.66
CA GLN A 246 13.09 12.18 -14.76
C GLN A 246 12.40 13.53 -15.06
N ALA A 247 12.33 13.92 -16.34
CA ALA A 247 11.62 15.14 -16.75
C ALA A 247 10.13 15.11 -16.35
N THR A 248 9.48 13.94 -16.44
CA THR A 248 8.09 13.76 -16.02
C THR A 248 7.94 13.94 -14.51
N LYS A 249 8.88 13.42 -13.71
CA LYS A 249 8.90 13.61 -12.25
C LYS A 249 9.13 15.06 -11.86
N ASP A 250 10.10 15.72 -12.48
CA ASP A 250 10.41 17.13 -12.22
C ASP A 250 9.22 18.04 -12.57
N LEU A 251 8.55 17.77 -13.70
CA LEU A 251 7.31 18.45 -14.08
C LEU A 251 6.17 18.18 -13.11
N THR A 252 6.06 16.97 -12.57
CA THR A 252 5.05 16.63 -11.56
C THR A 252 5.27 17.45 -10.28
N LYS A 253 6.53 17.60 -9.86
CA LYS A 253 6.88 18.42 -8.69
C LYS A 253 6.59 19.89 -8.92
N ALA A 254 7.02 20.43 -10.06
CA ALA A 254 6.75 21.82 -10.44
C ALA A 254 5.25 22.11 -10.56
N MET A 255 4.47 21.13 -11.02
CA MET A 255 3.02 21.21 -11.10
C MET A 255 2.37 21.28 -9.71
N ARG A 256 2.76 20.42 -8.76
CA ARG A 256 2.23 20.49 -7.38
C ARG A 256 2.51 21.83 -6.71
N SER A 257 3.72 22.35 -6.85
CA SER A 257 4.09 23.65 -6.24
C SER A 257 3.41 24.85 -6.89
N ASN A 258 2.85 24.70 -8.09
CA ASN A 258 2.18 25.77 -8.83
C ASN A 258 0.66 25.79 -8.62
N PHE A 259 0.08 24.73 -8.07
CA PHE A 259 -1.34 24.68 -7.73
C PHE A 259 -1.59 25.33 -6.37
N ASP A 260 -2.65 26.13 -6.31
CA ASP A 260 -3.22 26.61 -5.05
C ASP A 260 -3.92 25.44 -4.33
N LYS A 261 -3.84 25.38 -2.99
CA LYS A 261 -4.49 24.36 -2.16
C LYS A 261 -6.01 24.37 -2.33
N PHE A 262 -6.60 25.52 -2.68
CA PHE A 262 -8.04 25.66 -2.96
C PHE A 262 -8.42 25.54 -4.44
N ASN A 263 -7.48 25.18 -5.33
CA ASN A 263 -7.82 24.89 -6.71
C ASN A 263 -8.70 23.62 -6.78
N SER A 264 -9.85 23.70 -7.44
CA SER A 264 -10.83 22.60 -7.50
C SER A 264 -10.23 21.28 -8.04
N VAL A 265 -9.42 21.35 -9.10
CA VAL A 265 -8.81 20.16 -9.71
C VAL A 265 -7.78 19.54 -8.77
N TYR A 266 -7.03 20.38 -8.06
CA TYR A 266 -6.05 19.94 -7.08
C TYR A 266 -6.74 19.31 -5.86
N MET A 267 -7.76 19.97 -5.28
CA MET A 267 -8.53 19.44 -4.16
C MET A 267 -9.16 18.08 -4.46
N MET A 268 -9.75 17.89 -5.66
CA MET A 268 -10.34 16.60 -6.04
C MET A 268 -9.31 15.45 -6.05
N ALA A 269 -8.09 15.74 -6.49
CA ALA A 269 -7.01 14.76 -6.57
C ALA A 269 -6.31 14.52 -5.23
N GLU A 270 -6.11 15.57 -4.43
CA GLU A 270 -5.43 15.50 -3.12
C GLU A 270 -6.32 14.87 -2.05
N SER A 271 -7.61 15.22 -2.00
CA SER A 271 -8.59 14.59 -1.10
C SER A 271 -8.80 13.09 -1.36
N GLY A 272 -8.39 12.60 -2.54
CA GLY A 272 -8.67 11.24 -3.00
C GLY A 272 -10.14 11.01 -3.39
N ALA A 273 -10.94 12.08 -3.47
CA ALA A 273 -12.33 12.04 -3.91
C ALA A 273 -12.45 11.61 -5.37
N ARG A 274 -11.74 12.27 -6.28
CA ARG A 274 -11.77 11.94 -7.72
C ARG A 274 -10.47 12.27 -8.42
N GLY A 275 -9.97 11.26 -9.11
CA GLY A 275 -8.78 11.36 -9.93
C GLY A 275 -7.47 11.24 -9.16
N LYS A 276 -6.39 10.99 -9.89
CA LYS A 276 -5.03 10.89 -9.34
C LYS A 276 -4.19 12.07 -9.81
N ILE A 277 -3.14 12.40 -9.05
CA ILE A 277 -2.15 13.41 -9.46
C ILE A 277 -1.56 13.11 -10.85
N ASP A 278 -1.39 11.84 -11.22
CA ASP A 278 -0.94 11.46 -12.57
C ASP A 278 -1.93 11.87 -13.68
N GLN A 279 -3.24 11.90 -13.41
CA GLN A 279 -4.23 12.38 -14.37
C GLN A 279 -4.22 13.91 -14.46
N VAL A 280 -4.08 14.60 -13.32
CA VAL A 280 -3.88 16.06 -13.29
C VAL A 280 -2.62 16.45 -14.07
N ARG A 281 -1.55 15.65 -13.97
CA ARG A 281 -0.32 15.84 -14.77
C ARG A 281 -0.59 15.77 -16.26
N GLN A 282 -1.40 14.81 -16.72
CA GLN A 282 -1.74 14.70 -18.14
C GLN A 282 -2.59 15.87 -18.64
N LEU A 283 -3.39 16.49 -17.77
CA LEU A 283 -4.17 17.69 -18.09
C LEU A 283 -3.31 18.96 -18.15
N ALA A 284 -2.42 19.15 -17.18
CA ALA A 284 -1.74 20.44 -16.95
C ALA A 284 -0.25 20.47 -17.35
N ALA A 285 0.47 19.35 -17.28
CA ALA A 285 1.92 19.32 -17.47
C ALA A 285 2.30 18.65 -18.79
N MET A 286 2.31 17.33 -18.85
CA MET A 286 2.60 16.57 -20.07
C MET A 286 1.97 15.19 -19.98
N ARG A 287 1.74 14.55 -21.14
CA ARG A 287 1.27 13.17 -21.17
C ARG A 287 2.38 12.16 -20.91
N GLY A 288 3.60 12.41 -21.40
CA GLY A 288 4.77 11.56 -21.11
C GLY A 288 5.01 10.48 -22.16
N LEU A 289 5.76 9.45 -21.76
CA LEU A 289 6.09 8.30 -22.59
C LEU A 289 4.87 7.39 -22.79
N LEU A 290 4.80 6.75 -23.96
CA LEU A 290 3.77 5.80 -24.31
C LEU A 290 4.36 4.44 -24.64
N VAL A 291 3.54 3.42 -24.46
CA VAL A 291 3.90 2.03 -24.75
C VAL A 291 3.23 1.64 -26.06
N GLY A 292 4.04 1.16 -27.00
CA GLY A 292 3.55 0.62 -28.27
C GLY A 292 2.80 -0.72 -28.08
N PRO A 293 2.11 -1.21 -29.11
CA PRO A 293 1.39 -2.49 -29.04
C PRO A 293 2.26 -3.67 -28.63
N SER A 294 3.55 -3.65 -29.04
CA SER A 294 4.57 -4.65 -28.73
C SER A 294 5.04 -4.64 -27.26
N GLY A 295 4.56 -3.71 -26.44
CA GLY A 295 5.02 -3.56 -25.04
C GLY A 295 6.32 -2.77 -24.90
N ARG A 296 6.91 -2.30 -26.00
CA ARG A 296 8.09 -1.42 -25.96
C ARG A 296 7.65 0.03 -25.72
N VAL A 297 8.37 0.73 -24.85
CA VAL A 297 8.23 2.17 -24.66
C VAL A 297 8.75 2.88 -25.91
N LEU A 298 7.97 3.82 -26.43
CA LEU A 298 8.37 4.64 -27.57
C LEU A 298 9.37 5.69 -27.12
N ASP A 299 10.43 5.90 -27.90
CA ASP A 299 11.54 6.80 -27.59
C ASP A 299 11.22 8.29 -27.82
N PHE A 300 10.01 8.60 -28.28
CA PHE A 300 9.46 9.95 -28.42
C PHE A 300 8.28 10.16 -27.46
N PRO A 301 8.39 11.07 -26.47
CA PRO A 301 7.30 11.36 -25.55
C PRO A 301 6.26 12.31 -26.18
N ILE A 302 5.05 12.32 -25.61
CA ILE A 302 4.07 13.37 -25.86
C ILE A 302 4.33 14.51 -24.87
N LYS A 303 4.83 15.63 -25.42
CA LYS A 303 5.19 16.83 -24.64
C LYS A 303 3.99 17.72 -24.34
N ALA A 304 2.99 17.67 -25.23
CA ALA A 304 1.72 18.34 -25.04
C ALA A 304 0.93 17.76 -23.87
N ASN A 305 0.04 18.59 -23.32
CA ASN A 305 -0.99 18.17 -22.37
C ASN A 305 -2.39 18.33 -23.01
N PHE A 306 -3.43 17.83 -22.34
CA PHE A 306 -4.80 17.92 -22.88
C PHE A 306 -5.35 19.35 -22.93
N ARG A 307 -4.82 20.27 -22.11
CA ARG A 307 -5.18 21.68 -22.14
C ARG A 307 -4.65 22.41 -23.38
N GLU A 308 -3.43 22.13 -23.77
CA GLU A 308 -2.77 22.70 -24.96
C GLU A 308 -3.30 22.06 -26.24
N GLY A 309 -3.77 20.82 -26.14
CA GLY A 309 -4.17 20.00 -27.28
C GLY A 309 -3.00 19.21 -27.83
N LEU A 310 -3.30 18.03 -28.40
CA LEU A 310 -2.30 17.15 -28.99
C LEU A 310 -2.23 17.36 -30.49
N SER A 311 -1.03 17.26 -31.06
CA SER A 311 -0.89 17.17 -32.52
C SER A 311 -1.50 15.89 -33.07
N VAL A 312 -1.78 15.85 -34.38
CA VAL A 312 -2.32 14.66 -35.05
C VAL A 312 -1.43 13.43 -34.82
N PHE A 313 -0.12 13.62 -34.85
CA PHE A 313 0.85 12.54 -34.63
C PHE A 313 0.82 12.04 -33.18
N GLU A 314 0.88 12.94 -32.19
CA GLU A 314 0.80 12.58 -30.77
C GLU A 314 -0.53 11.88 -30.43
N TYR A 315 -1.63 12.38 -30.99
CA TYR A 315 -2.95 11.75 -30.80
C TYR A 315 -3.01 10.37 -31.44
N PHE A 316 -2.50 10.20 -32.67
CA PHE A 316 -2.46 8.91 -33.35
C PHE A 316 -1.66 7.86 -32.56
N ILE A 317 -0.50 8.23 -32.03
CA ILE A 317 0.29 7.33 -31.19
C ILE A 317 -0.47 6.96 -29.92
N SER A 318 -1.13 7.92 -29.29
CA SER A 318 -1.98 7.67 -28.11
C SER A 318 -3.09 6.64 -28.36
N THR A 319 -3.59 6.51 -29.58
CA THR A 319 -4.69 5.55 -29.86
C THR A 319 -4.27 4.10 -29.67
N HIS A 320 -2.99 3.77 -29.89
CA HIS A 320 -2.48 2.41 -29.77
C HIS A 320 -2.56 1.91 -28.33
N GLY A 321 -2.11 2.74 -27.37
CA GLY A 321 -2.19 2.44 -25.94
C GLY A 321 -3.63 2.36 -25.45
N GLY A 322 -4.48 3.31 -25.87
CA GLY A 322 -5.90 3.33 -25.49
C GLY A 322 -6.67 2.10 -25.99
N ARG A 323 -6.48 1.72 -27.26
CA ARG A 323 -7.14 0.54 -27.85
C ARG A 323 -6.69 -0.76 -27.20
N LYS A 324 -5.39 -0.93 -26.97
CA LYS A 324 -4.86 -2.10 -26.24
C LYS A 324 -5.47 -2.18 -24.85
N GLY A 325 -5.56 -1.03 -24.16
CA GLY A 325 -6.23 -0.88 -22.86
C GLY A 325 -7.64 -1.49 -22.82
N LEU A 326 -8.49 -1.08 -23.76
CA LEU A 326 -9.87 -1.52 -23.86
C LEU A 326 -9.99 -3.01 -24.22
N VAL A 327 -9.18 -3.49 -25.17
CA VAL A 327 -9.21 -4.89 -25.62
C VAL A 327 -8.76 -5.83 -24.50
N ASP A 328 -7.66 -5.49 -23.82
CA ASP A 328 -7.15 -6.31 -22.72
C ASP A 328 -8.13 -6.35 -21.54
N THR A 329 -8.83 -5.23 -21.27
CA THR A 329 -9.87 -5.18 -20.23
C THR A 329 -11.00 -6.15 -20.55
N ALA A 330 -11.51 -6.12 -21.78
CA ALA A 330 -12.61 -6.99 -22.20
C ALA A 330 -12.23 -8.49 -22.20
N LEU A 331 -11.01 -8.83 -22.63
CA LEU A 331 -10.56 -10.23 -22.69
C LEU A 331 -10.25 -10.81 -21.31
N LYS A 332 -9.52 -10.07 -20.47
CA LYS A 332 -8.99 -10.59 -19.20
C LYS A 332 -10.02 -10.67 -18.06
N THR A 333 -11.15 -9.98 -18.17
CA THR A 333 -12.26 -10.14 -17.20
C THR A 333 -12.74 -11.59 -17.15
N ALA A 334 -12.75 -12.29 -18.30
CA ALA A 334 -13.14 -13.70 -18.35
C ALA A 334 -12.15 -14.61 -17.59
N ASP A 335 -10.85 -14.36 -17.71
CA ASP A 335 -9.80 -15.15 -17.06
C ASP A 335 -9.92 -15.10 -15.53
N SER A 336 -10.17 -13.92 -14.97
CA SER A 336 -10.35 -13.78 -13.52
C SER A 336 -11.61 -14.48 -13.02
N GLY A 337 -12.71 -14.44 -13.79
CA GLY A 337 -13.93 -15.18 -13.47
C GLY A 337 -13.69 -16.70 -13.49
N TYR A 338 -12.90 -17.18 -14.45
CA TYR A 338 -12.51 -18.58 -14.54
C TYR A 338 -11.64 -19.03 -13.36
N LEU A 339 -10.64 -18.25 -12.95
CA LEU A 339 -9.85 -18.54 -11.75
C LEU A 339 -10.75 -18.62 -10.51
N THR A 340 -11.64 -17.63 -10.32
CA THR A 340 -12.55 -17.60 -9.16
C THR A 340 -13.41 -18.85 -9.11
N ARG A 341 -13.99 -19.28 -10.25
CA ARG A 341 -14.76 -20.52 -10.34
C ARG A 341 -13.94 -21.73 -9.91
N ARG A 342 -12.71 -21.86 -10.41
CA ARG A 342 -11.84 -22.99 -10.06
C ARG A 342 -11.47 -23.02 -8.58
N LEU A 343 -11.23 -21.85 -7.98
CA LEU A 343 -10.97 -21.76 -6.54
C LEU A 343 -12.20 -22.23 -5.76
N VAL A 344 -13.41 -21.75 -6.13
CA VAL A 344 -14.66 -22.19 -5.50
C VAL A 344 -14.87 -23.69 -5.67
N ASP A 345 -14.63 -24.25 -6.86
CA ASP A 345 -14.80 -25.70 -7.11
C ASP A 345 -13.92 -26.56 -6.18
N VAL A 346 -12.74 -26.06 -5.77
CA VAL A 346 -11.81 -26.78 -4.86
C VAL A 346 -12.14 -26.53 -3.40
N THR A 347 -12.66 -25.35 -3.04
CA THR A 347 -12.88 -24.94 -1.64
C THR A 347 -14.33 -25.02 -1.18
N LEU A 348 -15.27 -25.43 -2.03
CA LEU A 348 -16.71 -25.44 -1.74
C LEU A 348 -17.05 -26.19 -0.45
N ASP A 349 -16.41 -27.34 -0.21
CA ASP A 349 -16.69 -28.19 0.95
C ASP A 349 -15.95 -27.74 2.22
N VAL A 350 -15.13 -26.67 2.16
CA VAL A 350 -14.36 -26.19 3.31
C VAL A 350 -15.21 -25.21 4.12
N SER A 351 -15.69 -25.68 5.27
CA SER A 351 -16.46 -24.92 6.26
C SER A 351 -15.90 -25.10 7.67
N ILE A 352 -16.38 -24.26 8.60
CA ILE A 352 -16.09 -24.42 10.02
C ILE A 352 -16.98 -25.52 10.59
N THR A 353 -16.38 -26.63 11.05
CA THR A 353 -17.15 -27.80 11.53
C THR A 353 -17.09 -27.99 13.04
N GLU A 354 -16.10 -27.41 13.71
CA GLU A 354 -15.92 -27.47 15.16
C GLU A 354 -15.23 -26.21 15.70
N LEU A 355 -15.30 -25.97 17.02
CA LEU A 355 -14.68 -24.79 17.63
C LEU A 355 -13.17 -24.93 17.81
N ASP A 356 -12.69 -26.11 18.19
CA ASP A 356 -11.27 -26.35 18.48
C ASP A 356 -10.87 -27.79 18.18
N CYS A 357 -9.88 -27.97 17.30
CA CYS A 357 -9.32 -29.28 16.98
C CYS A 357 -8.30 -29.81 18.01
N GLY A 358 -7.93 -28.99 19.01
CA GLY A 358 -6.99 -29.37 20.07
C GLY A 358 -5.54 -29.58 19.62
N THR A 359 -5.17 -29.11 18.42
CA THR A 359 -3.79 -29.20 17.94
C THR A 359 -2.87 -28.24 18.69
N ASP A 360 -1.68 -28.72 19.05
CA ASP A 360 -0.58 -27.89 19.55
C ASP A 360 0.39 -27.51 18.43
N GLU A 361 0.12 -27.90 17.18
CA GLU A 361 0.93 -27.50 16.02
C GLU A 361 0.64 -26.06 15.60
N PHE A 362 1.72 -25.31 15.38
CA PHE A 362 1.65 -23.89 15.07
C PHE A 362 2.55 -23.50 13.90
N ILE A 363 2.36 -22.28 13.41
CA ILE A 363 3.27 -21.64 12.46
C ILE A 363 3.92 -20.43 13.14
N HIS A 364 5.16 -20.16 12.77
CA HIS A 364 5.83 -18.91 13.14
C HIS A 364 5.51 -17.85 12.10
N ILE A 365 4.96 -16.72 12.55
CA ILE A 365 4.87 -15.51 11.75
C ILE A 365 6.10 -14.67 12.07
N ASP A 366 6.96 -14.48 11.06
CA ASP A 366 8.10 -13.59 11.14
C ASP A 366 7.64 -12.13 11.03
N LEU A 367 8.04 -11.33 12.00
CA LEU A 367 7.76 -9.90 12.13
C LEU A 367 9.02 -9.05 11.96
N SER A 368 10.20 -9.66 11.81
CA SER A 368 11.48 -8.94 11.69
C SER A 368 11.52 -8.02 10.47
N ALA A 369 10.89 -8.42 9.35
CA ALA A 369 10.77 -7.62 8.13
C ALA A 369 9.62 -6.58 8.15
N ALA A 370 8.90 -6.46 9.27
CA ALA A 370 7.73 -5.60 9.38
C ALA A 370 8.09 -4.20 9.90
N ASP A 371 8.56 -3.32 9.01
CA ASP A 371 8.94 -1.93 9.35
C ASP A 371 7.76 -1.03 9.79
N SER A 372 6.53 -1.56 9.84
CA SER A 372 5.36 -0.76 10.20
C SER A 372 4.32 -1.56 10.96
N LEU A 373 3.67 -0.91 11.92
CA LEU A 373 2.54 -1.43 12.67
C LEU A 373 1.44 -2.00 11.75
N ARG A 374 1.23 -1.38 10.58
CA ARG A 374 0.25 -1.83 9.58
C ARG A 374 0.56 -3.23 9.03
N LYS A 375 1.83 -3.55 8.78
CA LYS A 375 2.25 -4.88 8.30
C LYS A 375 2.00 -5.92 9.39
N VAL A 376 2.39 -5.63 10.64
CA VAL A 376 2.17 -6.53 11.79
C VAL A 376 0.69 -6.77 12.05
N ARG A 377 -0.13 -5.71 12.03
CA ARG A 377 -1.58 -5.80 12.20
C ARG A 377 -2.22 -6.68 11.14
N LYS A 378 -1.83 -6.54 9.86
CA LYS A 378 -2.36 -7.38 8.79
C LYS A 378 -2.03 -8.86 8.97
N SER A 379 -0.88 -9.18 9.57
CA SER A 379 -0.45 -10.57 9.75
C SER A 379 -1.06 -11.24 10.98
N LEU A 380 -1.27 -10.49 12.07
CA LEU A 380 -1.64 -11.06 13.38
C LEU A 380 -3.10 -10.84 13.80
N LEU A 381 -3.73 -9.75 13.38
CA LEU A 381 -5.07 -9.40 13.87
C LEU A 381 -6.09 -10.50 13.57
N GLY A 382 -6.87 -10.89 14.59
CA GLY A 382 -7.92 -11.89 14.47
C GLY A 382 -7.42 -13.34 14.38
N ARG A 383 -6.10 -13.58 14.49
CA ARG A 383 -5.57 -14.93 14.65
C ARG A 383 -5.61 -15.37 16.11
N THR A 384 -5.54 -16.68 16.31
CA THR A 384 -5.44 -17.29 17.64
C THR A 384 -3.99 -17.61 17.98
N SER A 385 -3.54 -17.24 19.18
CA SER A 385 -2.23 -17.60 19.70
C SER A 385 -2.12 -19.12 19.92
N ALA A 386 -0.96 -19.70 19.59
CA ALA A 386 -0.68 -21.10 19.91
C ALA A 386 -0.02 -21.29 21.28
N GLU A 387 0.70 -20.27 21.74
CA GLU A 387 1.42 -20.22 23.01
C GLU A 387 1.18 -18.87 23.70
N ASP A 388 1.51 -18.78 24.98
CA ASP A 388 1.44 -17.52 25.74
C ASP A 388 2.43 -16.51 25.16
N ILE A 389 1.92 -15.37 24.72
CA ILE A 389 2.74 -14.25 24.26
C ILE A 389 3.08 -13.40 25.47
N ILE A 390 4.30 -13.53 25.98
CA ILE A 390 4.78 -12.80 27.17
C ILE A 390 5.56 -11.53 26.82
N ASP A 391 5.42 -10.49 27.62
CA ASP A 391 6.27 -9.31 27.63
C ASP A 391 7.66 -9.65 28.20
N ASP A 392 8.65 -8.77 27.97
CA ASP A 392 10.02 -8.89 28.52
C ASP A 392 10.02 -8.83 30.06
N SER A 393 8.96 -8.27 30.66
CA SER A 393 8.68 -8.25 32.10
C SER A 393 8.09 -9.56 32.64
N GLY A 394 7.68 -10.49 31.77
CA GLY A 394 6.99 -11.73 32.11
C GLY A 394 5.46 -11.61 32.23
N GLU A 395 4.87 -10.45 31.92
CA GLU A 395 3.40 -10.30 31.84
C GLU A 395 2.85 -10.97 30.57
N VAL A 396 1.78 -11.76 30.69
CA VAL A 396 1.10 -12.38 29.53
C VAL A 396 0.28 -11.30 28.80
N ILE A 397 0.61 -11.05 27.53
CA ILE A 397 -0.09 -10.11 26.65
C ILE A 397 -1.31 -10.80 26.03
N VAL A 398 -1.14 -12.04 25.58
CA VAL A 398 -2.18 -12.91 25.00
C VAL A 398 -1.91 -14.31 25.51
N GLY A 399 -2.88 -14.92 26.19
CA GLY A 399 -2.78 -16.31 26.66
C GLY A 399 -2.89 -17.31 25.51
N LYS A 400 -2.52 -18.55 25.74
CA LYS A 400 -2.65 -19.66 24.79
C LYS A 400 -4.12 -19.86 24.38
N ASN A 401 -4.36 -20.03 23.08
CA ASN A 401 -5.69 -20.18 22.49
C ASN A 401 -6.59 -18.95 22.61
N GLU A 402 -6.02 -17.77 22.88
CA GLU A 402 -6.76 -16.51 22.88
C GLU A 402 -6.61 -15.79 21.54
N GLU A 403 -7.61 -14.99 21.21
CA GLU A 403 -7.63 -14.17 20.00
C GLU A 403 -6.69 -12.95 20.13
N ILE A 404 -6.00 -12.63 19.04
CA ILE A 404 -5.09 -11.49 18.99
C ILE A 404 -5.88 -10.25 18.57
N THR A 405 -6.21 -9.42 19.55
CA THR A 405 -6.93 -8.14 19.35
C THR A 405 -6.00 -6.99 18.96
N ASN A 406 -6.56 -5.85 18.50
CA ASN A 406 -5.77 -4.66 18.15
C ASN A 406 -4.90 -4.13 19.30
N ARG A 407 -5.40 -4.22 20.54
CA ARG A 407 -4.64 -3.82 21.73
C ARG A 407 -3.40 -4.69 21.90
N ALA A 408 -3.54 -5.99 21.73
CA ALA A 408 -2.43 -6.93 21.77
C ALA A 408 -1.41 -6.68 20.65
N VAL A 409 -1.87 -6.47 19.41
CA VAL A 409 -1.00 -6.14 18.26
C VAL A 409 -0.14 -4.90 18.55
N ASN A 410 -0.74 -3.84 19.10
CA ASN A 410 -0.01 -2.61 19.42
C ASN A 410 1.07 -2.84 20.49
N ARG A 411 0.79 -3.69 21.50
CA ARG A 411 1.78 -4.08 22.51
C ARG A 411 2.91 -4.92 21.90
N ILE A 412 2.57 -5.93 21.09
CA ILE A 412 3.55 -6.79 20.40
C ILE A 412 4.49 -5.96 19.52
N PHE A 413 3.95 -5.00 18.77
CA PHE A 413 4.75 -4.12 17.93
C PHE A 413 5.71 -3.23 18.74
N LYS A 414 5.26 -2.66 19.86
CA LYS A 414 6.10 -1.84 20.75
C LYS A 414 7.28 -2.61 21.34
N LEU A 415 7.10 -3.91 21.60
CA LEU A 415 8.15 -4.79 22.11
C LEU A 415 9.15 -5.24 21.05
N GLY A 416 8.82 -5.08 19.76
CA GLY A 416 9.72 -5.48 18.68
C GLY A 416 10.01 -6.98 18.64
N LYS A 417 9.05 -7.84 19.04
CA LYS A 417 9.24 -9.30 18.99
C LYS A 417 9.51 -9.76 17.54
N PRO A 418 10.55 -10.57 17.30
CA PRO A 418 10.93 -10.97 15.94
C PRO A 418 9.95 -11.97 15.33
N SER A 419 9.32 -12.83 16.13
CA SER A 419 8.31 -13.78 15.64
C SER A 419 7.25 -14.08 16.69
N VAL A 420 6.08 -14.51 16.22
CA VAL A 420 4.94 -14.90 17.06
C VAL A 420 4.39 -16.24 16.57
N THR A 421 4.08 -17.14 17.52
CA THR A 421 3.47 -18.44 17.26
C THR A 421 1.95 -18.32 17.19
N VAL A 422 1.37 -18.72 16.06
CA VAL A 422 -0.08 -18.67 15.84
C VAL A 422 -0.61 -20.00 15.33
N ARG A 423 -1.88 -20.27 15.60
CA ARG A 423 -2.60 -21.37 14.96
C ARG A 423 -2.88 -21.04 13.50
N SER A 424 -3.00 -22.09 12.69
CA SER A 424 -3.23 -21.96 11.25
C SER A 424 -4.12 -23.08 10.75
N VAL A 425 -4.85 -22.82 9.67
CA VAL A 425 -5.60 -23.81 8.91
C VAL A 425 -4.69 -24.91 8.34
N LEU A 426 -3.41 -24.61 8.11
CA LEU A 426 -2.42 -25.57 7.60
C LEU A 426 -2.06 -26.69 8.60
N THR A 427 -2.20 -26.41 9.90
CA THR A 427 -1.88 -27.36 10.99
C THR A 427 -3.13 -27.90 11.68
N CYS A 428 -4.32 -27.63 11.09
CA CYS A 428 -5.59 -28.03 11.65
C CYS A 428 -5.83 -29.53 11.48
N ARG A 429 -6.30 -30.20 12.54
CA ARG A 429 -6.54 -31.66 12.57
C ARG A 429 -8.01 -32.05 12.35
N THR A 430 -8.88 -31.08 12.12
CA THR A 430 -10.30 -31.28 11.84
C THR A 430 -10.50 -32.06 10.54
N LEU A 431 -11.41 -33.03 10.55
CA LEU A 431 -11.77 -33.81 9.36
C LEU A 431 -12.94 -33.13 8.62
N GLY A 432 -12.82 -33.00 7.30
CA GLY A 432 -13.90 -32.47 6.45
C GLY A 432 -14.19 -30.98 6.64
N GLY A 433 -13.24 -30.20 7.15
CA GLY A 433 -13.39 -28.77 7.39
C GLY A 433 -12.20 -28.21 8.18
N VAL A 434 -12.40 -27.06 8.80
CA VAL A 434 -11.42 -26.43 9.70
C VAL A 434 -12.09 -26.04 11.01
N CYS A 435 -11.33 -25.91 12.10
CA CYS A 435 -11.88 -25.42 13.37
C CYS A 435 -11.81 -23.88 13.46
N ALA A 436 -12.73 -23.29 14.22
CA ALA A 436 -12.80 -21.85 14.45
C ALA A 436 -11.47 -21.27 14.95
N LYS A 437 -10.82 -21.90 15.94
CA LYS A 437 -9.55 -21.39 16.48
C LYS A 437 -8.37 -21.44 15.50
N CYS A 438 -8.32 -22.41 14.59
CA CYS A 438 -7.26 -22.47 13.57
C CYS A 438 -7.52 -21.48 12.42
N TYR A 439 -8.78 -21.15 12.16
CA TYR A 439 -9.16 -20.13 11.19
C TYR A 439 -8.95 -18.71 11.75
N GLY A 440 -9.53 -18.42 12.91
CA GLY A 440 -9.53 -17.11 13.56
C GLY A 440 -10.84 -16.37 13.35
N TRP A 441 -10.75 -15.05 13.18
CA TRP A 441 -11.89 -14.18 12.92
C TRP A 441 -12.49 -14.38 11.54
N ASP A 442 -13.82 -14.31 11.45
CA ASP A 442 -14.47 -13.83 10.24
C ASP A 442 -14.20 -12.33 10.13
N LEU A 443 -13.54 -11.94 9.04
CA LEU A 443 -13.18 -10.55 8.78
C LEU A 443 -14.39 -9.70 8.36
N ALA A 444 -15.51 -10.32 7.98
CA ALA A 444 -16.76 -9.62 7.68
C ALA A 444 -17.40 -9.00 8.92
N ASP A 445 -17.34 -9.71 10.05
CA ASP A 445 -17.95 -9.30 11.32
C ASP A 445 -16.91 -8.84 12.36
N GLY A 446 -15.63 -9.16 12.15
CA GLY A 446 -14.56 -8.84 13.08
C GLY A 446 -14.61 -9.63 14.39
N SER A 447 -15.24 -10.80 14.37
CA SER A 447 -15.37 -11.73 15.50
C SER A 447 -14.94 -13.14 15.11
N MET A 448 -14.72 -14.02 16.08
CA MET A 448 -14.39 -15.43 15.84
C MET A 448 -15.43 -16.11 14.94
N ALA A 449 -14.96 -16.89 13.96
CA ALA A 449 -15.82 -17.64 13.05
C ALA A 449 -16.67 -18.69 13.80
N GLU A 450 -17.88 -18.92 13.31
CA GLU A 450 -18.87 -19.82 13.90
C GLU A 450 -18.99 -21.14 13.12
N VAL A 451 -19.56 -22.15 13.78
CA VAL A 451 -19.79 -23.46 13.15
C VAL A 451 -20.84 -23.33 12.06
N GLY A 452 -20.48 -23.69 10.84
CA GLY A 452 -21.30 -23.56 9.64
C GLY A 452 -20.78 -22.53 8.63
N ASP A 453 -19.82 -21.68 9.01
CA ASP A 453 -19.32 -20.63 8.11
C ASP A 453 -18.62 -21.22 6.86
N PRO A 454 -19.00 -20.79 5.65
CA PRO A 454 -18.46 -21.30 4.39
C PRO A 454 -17.13 -20.62 4.02
N VAL A 455 -16.13 -20.74 4.90
CA VAL A 455 -14.85 -20.02 4.79
C VAL A 455 -14.07 -20.31 3.51
N GLY A 456 -14.26 -21.49 2.90
CA GLY A 456 -13.66 -21.83 1.62
C GLY A 456 -14.17 -20.99 0.44
N VAL A 457 -15.48 -20.75 0.39
CA VAL A 457 -16.10 -19.91 -0.65
C VAL A 457 -15.69 -18.45 -0.47
N VAL A 458 -15.68 -17.96 0.77
CA VAL A 458 -15.22 -16.61 1.12
C VAL A 458 -13.76 -16.41 0.70
N ALA A 459 -12.88 -17.37 0.99
CA ALA A 459 -11.47 -17.31 0.58
C ALA A 459 -11.31 -17.28 -0.95
N ALA A 460 -12.04 -18.13 -1.67
CA ALA A 460 -11.99 -18.19 -3.13
C ALA A 460 -12.44 -16.86 -3.78
N GLN A 461 -13.53 -16.27 -3.30
CA GLN A 461 -14.02 -14.97 -3.78
C GLN A 461 -13.06 -13.83 -3.41
N SER A 462 -12.50 -13.85 -2.20
CA SER A 462 -11.55 -12.85 -1.71
C SER A 462 -10.23 -12.84 -2.49
N ILE A 463 -9.83 -13.98 -3.07
CA ILE A 463 -8.67 -14.06 -3.98
C ILE A 463 -9.08 -13.71 -5.42
N GLY A 464 -10.25 -14.19 -5.85
CA GLY A 464 -10.75 -14.05 -7.20
C GLY A 464 -11.15 -12.63 -7.61
N GLU A 465 -11.85 -11.89 -6.73
CA GLU A 465 -12.31 -10.53 -7.00
C GLU A 465 -11.14 -9.56 -7.26
N PRO A 466 -10.08 -9.51 -6.43
CA PRO A 466 -8.89 -8.71 -6.74
C PRO A 466 -8.16 -9.18 -8.00
N GLY A 467 -8.33 -10.42 -8.45
CA GLY A 467 -7.80 -10.92 -9.72
C GLY A 467 -8.25 -10.08 -10.92
N THR A 468 -9.49 -9.58 -10.90
CA THR A 468 -10.03 -8.67 -11.92
C THR A 468 -9.31 -7.32 -11.87
N GLN A 469 -8.95 -6.87 -10.67
CA GLN A 469 -8.19 -5.63 -10.48
C GLN A 469 -6.71 -5.81 -10.83
N LEU A 470 -6.11 -6.96 -10.58
CA LEU A 470 -4.70 -7.25 -10.93
C LEU A 470 -4.52 -7.32 -12.44
N THR A 471 -5.48 -7.96 -13.14
CA THR A 471 -5.54 -7.87 -14.59
C THR A 471 -5.67 -6.41 -15.01
N MET A 472 -6.62 -5.63 -14.45
CA MET A 472 -6.84 -4.19 -14.71
C MET A 472 -5.76 -3.19 -14.22
N ARG A 473 -4.85 -3.55 -13.30
CA ARG A 473 -3.80 -2.65 -12.76
C ARG A 473 -2.42 -2.84 -13.36
N THR A 474 -2.12 -3.99 -13.99
CA THR A 474 -0.93 -4.13 -14.85
C THR A 474 -0.84 -3.08 -15.97
N PHE A 475 -1.94 -2.36 -16.20
CA PHE A 475 -2.09 -1.25 -17.12
C PHE A 475 -1.36 0.05 -16.72
N HIS A 476 -1.14 0.33 -15.43
CA HIS A 476 -0.50 1.58 -14.98
C HIS A 476 1.00 1.43 -14.73
N THR A 477 1.47 0.23 -14.41
CA THR A 477 2.89 -0.12 -14.27
C THR A 477 3.51 -0.70 -15.53
N GLY A 478 2.72 -0.97 -16.57
CA GLY A 478 3.17 -1.46 -17.88
C GLY A 478 4.10 -0.52 -18.66
N GLY A 479 4.74 0.45 -18.01
CA GLY A 479 5.80 1.31 -18.52
C GLY A 479 7.00 1.49 -17.58
N ILE A 480 7.03 0.86 -16.40
CA ILE A 480 8.19 0.87 -15.50
C ILE A 480 8.89 -0.48 -15.67
N LYS A 481 10.18 -0.47 -16.02
CA LYS A 481 11.05 -1.65 -15.98
C LYS A 481 11.11 -2.20 -14.56
N GLY A 482 10.13 -3.04 -14.22
CA GLY A 482 10.17 -3.99 -13.12
C GLY A 482 10.29 -5.40 -13.71
N ARG A 483 11.07 -6.26 -13.04
CA ARG A 483 11.54 -7.57 -13.49
C ARG A 483 10.52 -8.43 -14.23
N ASP A 484 11.06 -9.21 -15.16
CA ASP A 484 10.45 -10.25 -16.00
C ASP A 484 9.96 -11.48 -15.19
N ILE A 485 9.44 -11.26 -13.99
CA ILE A 485 8.78 -12.27 -13.16
C ILE A 485 7.31 -11.90 -13.15
N THR A 486 6.60 -12.24 -14.23
CA THR A 486 5.14 -12.30 -14.36
C THR A 486 4.33 -11.66 -13.21
N GLN A 487 4.35 -10.33 -13.06
CA GLN A 487 3.65 -9.66 -11.96
C GLN A 487 2.18 -9.49 -12.32
N GLY A 488 1.36 -10.51 -12.08
CA GLY A 488 -0.07 -10.45 -12.35
C GLY A 488 -0.79 -11.79 -12.21
N LEU A 489 -2.02 -11.85 -12.74
CA LEU A 489 -2.87 -13.04 -12.71
C LEU A 489 -2.18 -14.34 -13.21
N PRO A 490 -1.38 -14.33 -14.30
CA PRO A 490 -0.75 -15.56 -14.79
C PRO A 490 0.19 -16.22 -13.77
N TYR A 491 0.82 -15.43 -12.90
CA TYR A 491 1.67 -15.97 -11.85
C TYR A 491 0.86 -16.53 -10.69
N VAL A 492 -0.25 -15.88 -10.33
CA VAL A 492 -1.20 -16.41 -9.36
C VAL A 492 -1.77 -17.75 -9.83
N GLU A 493 -2.15 -17.85 -11.11
CA GLU A 493 -2.59 -19.11 -11.73
C GLU A 493 -1.48 -20.17 -11.69
N GLN A 494 -0.24 -19.79 -12.04
CA GLN A 494 0.91 -20.69 -11.97
C GLN A 494 1.13 -21.25 -10.56
N LEU A 495 0.98 -20.43 -9.52
CA LEU A 495 1.12 -20.84 -8.12
C LEU A 495 0.03 -21.83 -7.72
N PHE A 496 -1.24 -21.56 -8.06
CA PHE A 496 -2.35 -22.48 -7.73
C PHE A 496 -2.32 -23.78 -8.53
N GLU A 497 -1.78 -23.76 -9.74
CA GLU A 497 -1.63 -24.96 -10.57
C GLU A 497 -0.31 -25.71 -10.33
N VAL A 498 0.58 -25.16 -9.50
CA VAL A 498 1.90 -25.74 -9.21
C VAL A 498 2.67 -26.04 -10.51
N ARG A 499 2.54 -25.15 -11.51
CA ARG A 499 3.27 -25.30 -12.79
C ARG A 499 4.74 -24.94 -12.59
N GLY A 500 5.63 -25.66 -13.26
CA GLY A 500 7.07 -25.37 -13.24
C GLY A 500 7.38 -23.91 -13.60
N VAL A 501 8.26 -23.28 -12.83
CA VAL A 501 8.73 -21.91 -13.07
C VAL A 501 9.71 -21.92 -14.24
N LYS A 502 9.62 -20.94 -15.15
CA LYS A 502 10.51 -20.86 -16.32
C LYS A 502 11.98 -20.65 -15.93
N SER A 503 12.21 -19.91 -14.85
CA SER A 503 13.51 -19.69 -14.20
C SER A 503 13.43 -20.22 -12.78
N SER A 504 13.65 -21.53 -12.60
CA SER A 504 13.65 -22.15 -11.28
C SER A 504 15.01 -21.99 -10.61
N SER A 505 14.98 -21.56 -9.36
CA SER A 505 16.15 -21.55 -8.49
C SER A 505 16.52 -22.94 -8.01
N VAL A 506 17.82 -23.22 -7.90
CA VAL A 506 18.32 -24.45 -7.30
C VAL A 506 18.35 -24.25 -5.78
N LEU A 507 17.71 -25.16 -5.04
CA LEU A 507 17.64 -25.10 -3.58
C LEU A 507 18.60 -26.13 -2.95
N ALA A 508 19.21 -25.78 -1.81
CA ALA A 508 19.96 -26.71 -0.99
C ALA A 508 19.03 -27.82 -0.44
N GLU A 509 19.36 -29.09 -0.65
CA GLU A 509 18.54 -30.20 -0.14
C GLU A 509 18.80 -30.54 1.34
N ALA A 510 19.91 -30.07 1.89
CA ALA A 510 20.36 -30.39 3.24
C ALA A 510 21.14 -29.22 3.86
N ASP A 511 21.14 -29.17 5.20
CA ASP A 511 21.97 -28.26 5.96
C ASP A 511 23.44 -28.62 5.81
N GLY A 512 24.28 -27.62 5.56
CA GLY A 512 25.69 -27.87 5.31
C GLY A 512 26.51 -26.60 5.18
N HIS A 513 27.74 -26.77 4.71
CA HIS A 513 28.59 -25.67 4.32
C HIS A 513 29.12 -25.90 2.90
N VAL A 514 29.32 -24.82 2.17
CA VAL A 514 29.84 -24.85 0.81
C VAL A 514 31.34 -25.14 0.86
N VAL A 515 31.77 -26.23 0.22
CA VAL A 515 33.17 -26.69 0.21
C VAL A 515 33.86 -26.36 -1.10
N GLU A 516 33.10 -26.17 -2.18
CA GLU A 516 33.67 -25.82 -3.47
C GLU A 516 32.66 -25.04 -4.30
N VAL A 517 33.15 -24.02 -5.00
CA VAL A 517 32.40 -23.32 -6.04
C VAL A 517 33.32 -23.29 -7.26
N MET A 518 32.94 -24.00 -8.32
CA MET A 518 33.66 -23.96 -9.60
C MET A 518 32.86 -23.14 -10.60
N GLU A 519 33.40 -22.00 -10.99
CA GLU A 519 32.81 -21.13 -12.01
C GLU A 519 33.06 -21.71 -13.42
N MET A 520 31.99 -22.06 -14.14
CA MET A 520 32.07 -22.50 -15.54
C MET A 520 30.99 -21.80 -16.39
N VAL A 521 30.47 -22.46 -17.43
CA VAL A 521 29.29 -21.99 -18.18
C VAL A 521 28.03 -22.04 -17.29
N TYR A 522 28.05 -22.93 -16.30
CA TYR A 522 27.13 -23.03 -15.16
C TYR A 522 28.02 -23.26 -13.93
N ASP A 523 27.62 -22.74 -12.78
CA ASP A 523 28.42 -22.86 -11.57
C ASP A 523 28.16 -24.21 -10.90
N LEU A 524 29.22 -24.89 -10.48
CA LEU A 524 29.12 -26.11 -9.69
C LEU A 524 29.34 -25.77 -8.22
N VAL A 525 28.32 -25.97 -7.40
CA VAL A 525 28.40 -25.76 -5.96
C VAL A 525 28.43 -27.11 -5.26
N THR A 526 29.49 -27.39 -4.50
CA THR A 526 29.58 -28.57 -3.65
C THR A 526 29.22 -28.21 -2.21
N ILE A 527 28.17 -28.82 -1.67
CA ILE A 527 27.74 -28.64 -0.28
C ILE A 527 28.04 -29.92 0.49
N GLN A 528 28.76 -29.79 1.60
CA GLN A 528 29.00 -30.88 2.54
C GLN A 528 28.04 -30.77 3.72
N SER A 529 27.34 -31.86 4.01
CA SER A 529 26.42 -31.96 5.15
C SER A 529 27.15 -31.68 6.47
N LYS A 530 26.43 -31.14 7.48
CA LYS A 530 26.97 -30.92 8.83
C LYS A 530 27.59 -32.17 9.47
N ASP A 531 27.12 -33.36 9.10
CA ASP A 531 27.64 -34.64 9.60
C ASP A 531 28.95 -35.08 8.90
N GLY A 532 29.43 -34.35 7.89
CA GLY A 532 30.67 -34.64 7.16
C GLY A 532 30.65 -35.89 6.28
N GLN A 533 29.55 -36.64 6.25
CA GLN A 533 29.46 -37.94 5.55
C GLN A 533 28.96 -37.87 4.10
N ARG A 534 28.41 -36.73 3.66
CA ARG A 534 27.80 -36.58 2.33
C ARG A 534 28.18 -35.25 1.71
N GLU A 535 28.75 -35.32 0.52
CA GLU A 535 28.95 -34.19 -0.39
C GLU A 535 27.97 -34.33 -1.55
N LYS A 536 27.33 -33.22 -1.91
CA LYS A 536 26.46 -33.16 -3.07
C LYS A 536 26.84 -31.95 -3.92
N VAL A 537 26.98 -32.21 -5.21
CA VAL A 537 27.27 -31.18 -6.23
C VAL A 537 25.94 -30.72 -6.82
N TYR A 538 25.75 -29.41 -6.88
CA TYR A 538 24.61 -28.74 -7.47
C TYR A 538 25.06 -28.00 -8.72
N GLU A 539 24.39 -28.27 -9.84
CA GLU A 539 24.57 -27.52 -11.08
C GLU A 539 23.65 -26.30 -11.04
N VAL A 540 24.26 -25.11 -10.94
CA VAL A 540 23.52 -23.86 -10.83
C VAL A 540 23.64 -23.09 -12.14
N VAL A 541 22.53 -23.01 -12.87
CA VAL A 541 22.45 -22.33 -14.16
C VAL A 541 21.93 -20.91 -13.96
N HIS A 542 22.82 -19.93 -14.10
CA HIS A 542 22.51 -18.52 -13.98
C HIS A 542 22.28 -17.88 -15.35
N PRO A 543 21.21 -17.08 -15.56
CA PRO A 543 21.20 -16.15 -16.68
C PRO A 543 22.44 -15.25 -16.62
N TYR A 544 23.10 -15.02 -17.77
CA TYR A 544 24.27 -14.14 -17.89
C TYR A 544 24.08 -12.87 -17.05
N ASN A 545 24.96 -12.65 -16.05
CA ASN A 545 24.96 -11.58 -15.04
C ASN A 545 24.25 -11.84 -13.69
N SER A 546 23.81 -13.06 -13.37
CA SER A 546 23.42 -13.41 -11.98
C SER A 546 24.60 -14.03 -11.21
N ARG A 547 24.76 -13.65 -9.93
CA ARG A 547 25.78 -14.18 -9.01
C ARG A 547 25.14 -15.18 -8.06
N LEU A 548 25.89 -16.21 -7.70
CA LEU A 548 25.56 -17.12 -6.61
C LEU A 548 25.35 -16.37 -5.30
N ARG A 549 24.34 -16.77 -4.53
CA ARG A 549 24.06 -16.25 -3.16
C ARG A 549 25.09 -16.70 -2.13
N ILE A 550 25.86 -17.71 -2.49
CA ILE A 550 26.71 -18.45 -1.57
C ILE A 550 28.15 -18.40 -2.03
N HIS A 551 29.05 -18.33 -1.06
CA HIS A 551 30.49 -18.33 -1.26
C HIS A 551 31.10 -19.57 -0.63
N TYR A 552 32.38 -19.82 -0.94
CA TYR A 552 33.15 -20.86 -0.27
C TYR A 552 33.07 -20.67 1.26
N ARG A 553 32.70 -21.73 1.99
CA ARG A 553 32.42 -21.79 3.44
C ARG A 553 31.14 -21.11 3.92
N SER A 554 30.26 -20.64 3.04
CA SER A 554 28.92 -20.21 3.46
C SER A 554 28.17 -21.38 4.10
N ASN A 555 27.53 -21.11 5.25
CA ASN A 555 26.56 -22.04 5.82
C ASN A 555 25.26 -21.93 5.03
N VAL A 556 24.71 -23.08 4.66
CA VAL A 556 23.45 -23.18 3.93
C VAL A 556 22.49 -24.03 4.74
N ALA A 557 21.27 -23.54 4.89
CA ALA A 557 20.17 -24.31 5.46
C ALA A 557 19.44 -25.08 4.35
N LYS A 558 18.80 -26.18 4.72
CA LYS A 558 17.91 -26.90 3.81
C LYS A 558 16.81 -25.95 3.30
N GLY A 559 16.69 -25.84 1.98
CA GLY A 559 15.72 -24.98 1.30
C GLY A 559 16.26 -23.62 0.88
N ASP A 560 17.52 -23.29 1.22
CA ASP A 560 18.13 -22.03 0.75
C ASP A 560 18.34 -22.03 -0.77
N ALA A 561 17.93 -20.95 -1.42
CA ALA A 561 18.22 -20.71 -2.82
C ALA A 561 19.72 -20.42 -3.02
N LEU A 562 20.34 -21.13 -3.96
CA LEU A 562 21.77 -21.04 -4.25
C LEU A 562 22.11 -19.91 -5.22
N ASP A 563 21.12 -19.40 -5.96
CA ASP A 563 21.29 -18.80 -7.28
C ASP A 563 21.13 -17.29 -7.40
N LEU A 564 20.57 -16.63 -6.38
CA LEU A 564 20.24 -15.20 -6.45
C LEU A 564 20.70 -14.48 -5.19
N ASP A 565 21.72 -13.62 -5.32
CA ASP A 565 21.82 -12.42 -4.49
C ASP A 565 21.72 -11.16 -5.33
N GLU A 566 20.88 -10.24 -4.88
CA GLU A 566 20.80 -8.88 -5.38
C GLU A 566 21.36 -7.87 -4.38
N SER A 567 21.86 -8.36 -3.24
CA SER A 567 22.49 -7.57 -2.19
C SER A 567 23.89 -8.09 -1.90
N VAL A 568 24.85 -7.17 -1.78
CA VAL A 568 26.20 -7.52 -1.34
C VAL A 568 26.24 -7.29 0.17
N LEU A 569 26.18 -8.38 0.95
CA LEU A 569 26.22 -8.27 2.41
C LEU A 569 27.65 -8.06 2.92
N VAL A 570 27.82 -7.17 3.90
CA VAL A 570 29.12 -6.98 4.58
C VAL A 570 29.41 -8.18 5.48
N GLU A 571 30.62 -8.72 5.40
CA GLU A 571 30.98 -10.00 6.06
C GLU A 571 31.53 -9.83 7.49
N PHE A 572 31.89 -8.60 7.88
CA PHE A 572 32.50 -8.24 9.16
C PHE A 572 32.10 -6.82 9.57
N ASP A 573 32.23 -6.50 10.85
CA ASP A 573 31.97 -5.16 11.37
C ASP A 573 33.12 -4.24 10.96
N GLY A 574 32.82 -3.06 10.41
CA GLY A 574 33.88 -2.16 9.95
C GLY A 574 33.39 -0.78 9.54
N ILE A 575 34.33 0.04 9.08
CA ILE A 575 34.07 1.42 8.63
C ILE A 575 34.35 1.50 7.13
N VAL A 576 33.44 2.13 6.38
CA VAL A 576 33.61 2.37 4.95
C VAL A 576 34.72 3.42 4.74
N THR A 577 35.86 3.02 4.19
CA THR A 577 37.01 3.90 3.97
C THR A 577 37.05 4.54 2.59
N GLN A 578 36.54 3.85 1.56
CA GLN A 578 36.51 4.36 0.19
C GLN A 578 35.24 3.93 -0.55
N LEU A 579 34.68 4.86 -1.32
CA LEU A 579 33.60 4.60 -2.27
C LEU A 579 33.99 5.21 -3.62
N PHE A 580 34.21 4.40 -4.64
CA PHE A 580 34.62 4.88 -5.97
C PHE A 580 34.02 4.02 -7.08
N THR A 581 34.08 4.48 -8.32
CA THR A 581 33.63 3.69 -9.48
C THR A 581 34.82 3.12 -10.23
N ASP A 582 34.65 1.95 -10.84
CA ASP A 582 35.69 1.36 -11.70
C ASP A 582 36.01 2.24 -12.93
N THR A 583 37.09 1.92 -13.64
CA THR A 583 37.56 2.62 -14.84
C THR A 583 36.54 2.69 -15.97
N HIS A 584 35.61 1.73 -16.06
CA HIS A 584 34.54 1.71 -17.06
C HIS A 584 33.20 2.29 -16.55
N ARG A 585 33.16 2.77 -15.29
CA ARG A 585 31.99 3.28 -14.57
C ARG A 585 30.83 2.29 -14.49
N THR A 586 31.09 1.00 -14.58
CA THR A 586 30.09 -0.07 -14.55
C THR A 586 29.80 -0.56 -13.13
N TYR A 587 30.72 -0.37 -12.19
CA TYR A 587 30.59 -0.83 -10.80
C TYR A 587 30.91 0.27 -9.79
N TRP A 588 30.24 0.24 -8.63
CA TRP A 588 30.65 0.86 -7.38
C TRP A 588 31.58 -0.08 -6.64
N ARG A 589 32.67 0.45 -6.08
CA ARG A 589 33.64 -0.24 -5.23
C ARG A 589 33.63 0.41 -3.86
N ILE A 590 33.35 -0.40 -2.84
CA ILE A 590 33.24 0.00 -1.43
C ILE A 590 34.35 -0.71 -0.67
N LYS A 591 35.26 0.03 -0.05
CA LYS A 591 36.24 -0.57 0.87
C LYS A 591 35.76 -0.41 2.29
N VAL A 592 35.71 -1.52 3.02
CA VAL A 592 35.37 -1.57 4.45
C VAL A 592 36.61 -2.03 5.20
N LYS A 593 36.95 -1.29 6.26
CA LYS A 593 38.09 -1.56 7.13
C LYS A 593 37.63 -2.06 8.50
N GLU A 594 38.18 -3.18 8.93
CA GLU A 594 37.99 -3.77 10.24
C GLU A 594 38.82 -3.03 11.31
N GLU A 595 38.43 -3.11 12.59
CA GLU A 595 39.20 -2.53 13.70
C GLU A 595 40.64 -3.09 13.78
N ASP A 596 40.83 -4.33 13.33
CA ASP A 596 42.11 -5.04 13.28
C ASP A 596 43.01 -4.59 12.11
N GLY A 597 42.52 -3.68 11.26
CA GLY A 597 43.28 -3.05 10.19
C GLY A 597 43.21 -3.74 8.82
N MET A 598 42.50 -4.86 8.69
CA MET A 598 42.21 -5.49 7.40
C MET A 598 41.18 -4.66 6.60
N GLU A 599 41.46 -4.43 5.31
CA GLU A 599 40.51 -3.82 4.37
C GLU A 599 40.01 -4.88 3.38
N ARG A 600 38.69 -4.95 3.17
CA ARG A 600 38.09 -5.70 2.05
C ARG A 600 37.36 -4.77 1.11
N GLU A 601 37.38 -5.11 -0.17
CA GLU A 601 36.72 -4.38 -1.25
C GLU A 601 35.48 -5.15 -1.71
N TYR A 602 34.35 -4.46 -1.75
CA TYR A 602 33.05 -4.94 -2.18
C TYR A 602 32.65 -4.24 -3.49
N GLU A 603 32.14 -4.98 -4.47
CA GLU A 603 31.74 -4.42 -5.77
C GLU A 603 30.25 -4.59 -6.04
N THR A 604 29.52 -3.50 -6.33
CA THR A 604 28.10 -3.53 -6.73
C THR A 604 27.92 -2.96 -8.14
N PRO A 605 27.07 -3.55 -9.00
CA PRO A 605 26.77 -2.98 -10.32
C PRO A 605 26.16 -1.59 -10.19
N ARG A 606 26.53 -0.67 -11.10
CA ARG A 606 25.98 0.69 -11.12
C ARG A 606 24.57 0.74 -11.73
N GLU A 607 24.20 -0.26 -12.53
CA GLU A 607 22.87 -0.32 -13.15
C GLU A 607 21.78 -0.49 -12.07
N ASN A 608 21.09 0.61 -11.77
CA ASN A 608 19.93 0.72 -10.87
C ASN A 608 20.16 0.55 -9.36
N LEU A 609 21.40 0.46 -8.87
CA LEU A 609 21.72 0.39 -7.44
C LEU A 609 22.62 1.58 -7.04
N ALA A 610 22.16 2.35 -6.05
CA ALA A 610 22.99 3.33 -5.36
C ALA A 610 23.45 2.71 -4.03
N PRO A 611 24.75 2.77 -3.68
CA PRO A 611 25.22 2.27 -2.40
C PRO A 611 24.53 3.02 -1.26
N ARG A 612 24.00 2.28 -0.28
CA ARG A 612 23.30 2.84 0.89
C ARG A 612 24.22 3.45 1.94
N VAL A 613 25.53 3.26 1.76
CA VAL A 613 26.59 3.66 2.68
C VAL A 613 27.46 4.75 2.07
N ALA A 614 27.89 5.70 2.90
CA ALA A 614 28.85 6.75 2.59
C ALA A 614 30.21 6.46 3.23
N VAL A 615 31.26 7.12 2.74
CA VAL A 615 32.60 7.05 3.36
C VAL A 615 32.51 7.62 4.78
N GLY A 616 32.90 6.81 5.77
CA GLY A 616 32.81 7.12 7.20
C GLY A 616 31.68 6.40 7.94
N ASP A 617 30.76 5.74 7.24
CA ASP A 617 29.69 4.98 7.87
C ASP A 617 30.22 3.68 8.49
N THR A 618 29.63 3.32 9.64
CA THR A 618 29.86 2.02 10.29
C THR A 618 28.88 1.01 9.73
N VAL A 619 29.40 -0.13 9.30
CA VAL A 619 28.63 -1.26 8.77
C VAL A 619 28.82 -2.46 9.68
N LYS A 620 27.74 -3.18 9.95
CA LYS A 620 27.77 -4.43 10.71
C LYS A 620 27.72 -5.61 9.76
N ARG A 621 28.24 -6.75 10.23
CA ARG A 621 28.13 -8.02 9.54
C ARG A 621 26.67 -8.35 9.26
N GLY A 622 26.34 -8.54 7.98
CA GLY A 622 24.98 -8.79 7.50
C GLY A 622 24.22 -7.56 7.01
N ASP A 623 24.82 -6.36 7.06
CA ASP A 623 24.24 -5.16 6.44
C ASP A 623 24.37 -5.22 4.90
N GLN A 624 23.34 -4.71 4.19
CA GLN A 624 23.22 -4.67 2.72
C GLN A 624 23.93 -3.49 2.05
#